data_AF-A0A0B6Y458-F1
#
_entry.id   AF-A0A0B6Y458-F1
#
_cell.length_a   1.000
_cell.length_b   1.000
_cell.length_c   1.000
_cell.angle_alpha   90.00
_cell.angle_beta   90.00
_cell.angle_gamma   90.00
#
_symmetry.space_group_name_H-M   'P 1'
#
loop_
_entity.id
_entity.type
_entity.pdbx_description
1 polymer ?
#
loop_
_entity_poly.entity_id
_entity_poly.type
_entity_poly.pdbx_seq_one_letter_code
_entity_poly.pdbx_strand_id
1 'polypeptide(L)' 'ANNFDRDFTSEDPVLTPVDPAVIKTINQEEFRGFSFVNHEYGKFDMEASGQTH' A
#
# COMPACT_ATOMS: atom_id res chain seq x y z
N ALA A 1 -7.52 -12.78 17.73
CA ALA A 1 -6.59 -11.98 16.91
C ALA A 1 -5.60 -11.36 17.88
N ASN A 2 -4.38 -11.90 17.96
CA ASN A 2 -3.41 -11.56 19.01
C ASN A 2 -2.07 -11.05 18.47
N ASN A 3 -1.95 -10.90 17.14
CA ASN A 3 -0.72 -10.47 16.50
C ASN A 3 -0.70 -8.97 16.21
N PHE A 4 -1.79 -8.27 16.51
CA PHE A 4 -1.97 -6.86 16.23
C PHE A 4 -2.42 -6.15 17.49
N ASP A 5 -1.85 -4.98 17.73
CA ASP A 5 -2.26 -4.12 18.82
C ASP A 5 -3.71 -3.68 18.61
N ARG A 6 -4.52 -3.76 19.67
CA ARG A 6 -5.94 -3.41 19.61
C ARG A 6 -6.11 -1.91 19.41
N ASP A 7 -5.15 -1.10 19.84
CA ASP A 7 -5.19 0.35 19.68
C ASP A 7 -5.22 0.71 18.18
N PHE A 8 -4.37 0.09 17.35
CA PHE A 8 -4.37 0.35 15.90
C PHE A 8 -5.61 -0.19 15.16
N THR A 9 -6.20 -1.29 15.64
CA THR A 9 -7.34 -1.93 14.93
C THR A 9 -8.72 -1.39 15.36
N SER A 10 -8.78 -0.62 16.44
CA SER A 10 -10.04 -0.06 16.96
C SER A 10 -10.32 1.36 16.47
N GLU A 11 -9.31 2.04 15.91
CA GLU A 11 -9.45 3.38 15.33
C GLU A 11 -10.07 3.32 13.93
N ASP A 12 -10.83 4.37 13.57
CA ASP A 12 -11.34 4.52 12.20
C ASP A 12 -10.16 4.77 11.24
N PRO A 13 -10.12 4.12 10.06
CA PRO A 13 -9.00 4.22 9.12
C PRO A 13 -9.06 5.53 8.32
N VAL A 14 -8.90 6.66 9.01
CA VAL A 14 -8.93 8.00 8.42
C VAL A 14 -7.52 8.49 8.10
N LEU A 15 -7.37 9.15 6.96
CA LEU A 15 -6.12 9.82 6.61
C LEU A 15 -6.05 11.16 7.33
N THR A 16 -4.88 11.51 7.85
CA THR A 16 -4.62 12.87 8.34
C THR A 16 -4.83 13.87 7.21
N PRO A 17 -5.62 14.95 7.42
CA PRO A 17 -5.79 15.98 6.41
C PRO A 17 -4.46 16.58 5.96
N VAL A 18 -4.32 16.79 4.66
CA VAL A 18 -3.10 17.34 4.06
C VAL A 18 -3.14 18.87 4.12
N ASP A 19 -2.06 19.49 4.62
CA ASP A 19 -1.89 20.95 4.60
C ASP A 19 -1.37 21.42 3.23
N PRO A 20 -2.12 22.26 2.48
CA PRO A 20 -1.68 22.80 1.19
C PRO A 20 -0.38 23.61 1.24
N ALA A 21 -0.05 24.23 2.37
CA ALA A 21 1.20 24.97 2.53
C ALA A 21 2.41 24.03 2.53
N VAL A 22 2.30 22.90 3.23
CA VAL A 22 3.35 21.88 3.27
C VAL A 22 3.58 21.32 1.88
N ILE A 23 2.52 20.96 1.15
CA ILE A 23 2.62 20.41 -0.22
C ILE A 23 3.42 21.33 -1.16
N LYS A 24 3.23 22.64 -1.06
CA LYS A 24 3.94 23.62 -1.91
C LYS A 24 5.44 23.69 -1.65
N THR A 25 5.90 23.25 -0.48
CA THR A 25 7.33 23.28 -0.09
C THR A 25 8.09 22.01 -0.47
N ILE A 26 7.39 20.93 -0.83
CA ILE A 26 8.00 19.64 -1.13
C ILE A 26 8.58 19.66 -2.54
N ASN A 27 9.86 19.29 -2.67
CA ASN A 27 10.51 19.08 -3.95
C ASN A 27 9.97 17.82 -4.65
N GLN A 28 9.07 17.99 -5.62
CA GLN A 28 8.40 16.87 -6.29
C GLN A 28 9.34 16.02 -7.16
N GLU A 29 10.49 16.55 -7.58
CA GLU A 29 11.45 15.81 -8.41
C GLU A 29 12.10 14.63 -7.69
N GLU A 30 12.15 14.66 -6.35
CA GLU A 30 12.67 13.55 -5.53
C GLU A 30 11.84 12.27 -5.66
N PHE A 31 10.58 12.39 -6.08
CA PHE A 31 9.66 11.25 -6.25
C PHE A 31 9.62 10.73 -7.69
N ARG A 32 10.48 11.25 -8.58
CA ARG A 32 10.57 10.76 -9.97
C ARG A 32 10.96 9.29 -9.99
N GLY A 33 10.16 8.46 -10.67
CA GLY A 33 10.39 7.02 -10.78
C GLY A 33 9.90 6.20 -9.58
N PHE A 34 9.16 6.81 -8.63
CA PHE A 34 8.62 6.11 -7.47
C PHE A 34 7.51 5.09 -7.81
N SER A 35 6.73 5.37 -8.86
CA SER A 35 5.60 4.50 -9.25
C SER A 35 6.07 3.11 -9.67
N PHE A 36 5.62 2.09 -8.95
CA PHE A 36 5.89 0.68 -9.24
C PHE A 36 4.60 -0.15 -9.08
N VAL A 37 4.42 -1.14 -9.94
CA VAL A 37 3.38 -2.16 -9.83
C VAL A 37 4.05 -3.52 -9.90
N ASN A 38 3.73 -4.43 -8.99
CA ASN A 38 4.27 -5.79 -9.03
C ASN A 38 3.63 -6.57 -10.19
N HIS A 39 4.41 -6.87 -11.23
CA HIS A 39 3.95 -7.63 -12.39
C HIS A 39 3.69 -9.11 -12.09
N GLU A 40 4.20 -9.64 -10.98
CA GLU A 40 4.00 -11.04 -10.57
C GLU A 40 2.79 -11.23 -9.63
N TYR A 41 2.09 -10.14 -9.28
CA TYR A 41 0.94 -10.21 -8.38
C TYR A 41 -0.16 -11.13 -8.96
N GLY A 42 -0.56 -12.15 -8.19
CA GLY A 42 -1.59 -13.12 -8.56
C GLY A 42 -1.15 -14.23 -9.53
N LYS A 43 0.09 -14.23 -10.02
CA LYS A 43 0.56 -15.28 -10.95
C LYS A 43 0.70 -16.64 -10.29
N PHE A 44 1.13 -16.69 -9.02
CA PHE A 44 1.25 -17.94 -8.27
C PHE A 44 -0.11 -18.58 -7.95
N ASP A 45 -1.18 -17.78 -7.88
CA ASP A 45 -2.54 -18.29 -7.65
C ASP A 45 -3.11 -18.99 -8.92
N MET A 46 -2.69 -18.55 -10.11
CA MET A 46 -3.03 -19.20 -11.39
C MET A 46 -2.25 -20.48 -11.63
N GLU A 47 -0.99 -20.56 -11.23
CA GLU A 47 -0.17 -21.78 -11.37
C GLU A 47 -0.62 -22.88 -10.39
N ALA A 48 -0.97 -22.52 -9.15
CA ALA A 48 -1.46 -23.47 -8.15
C ALA A 48 -2.86 -24.04 -8.46
N SER A 49 -3.67 -23.33 -9.26
CA SER A 49 -5.01 -23.79 -9.69
C SER A 49 -4.99 -24.63 -10.99
N GLY A 50 -3.82 -24.80 -11.62
CA GLY A 50 -3.64 -25.55 -12.87
C GLY A 50 -3.11 -26.99 -12.73
N GLN A 51 -2.85 -27.51 -11.52
CA GLN A 51 -2.32 -28.86 -11.32
C GLN A 51 -3.41 -29.85 -10.85
N THR A 52 -4.35 -30.17 -11.74
CA THR A 52 -5.09 -31.44 -11.70
C THR A 52 -4.95 -32.13 -13.05
N HIS A 53 -3.92 -32.96 -13.18
CA HIS A 53 -3.93 -34.13 -14.04
C HIS A 53 -3.57 -35.33 -13.18
#